data_AF-A0A356QLH7-F1
#
_entry.id   AF-A0A356QLH7-F1
#
_cell.length_a   1.000
_cell.length_b   1.000
_cell.length_c   1.000
_cell.angle_alpha   90.00
_cell.angle_beta   90.00
_cell.angle_gamma   90.00
#
_symmetry.space_group_name_H-M   'P 1'
#
loop_
_entity.id
_entity.type
_entity.pdbx_description
1 polymer ?
#
loop_
_entity_poly.entity_id
_entity_poly.type
_entity_poly.pdbx_seq_one_letter_code
_entity_poly.pdbx_strand_id
1 'polypeptide(L)'
;ESLGEEDERNVADLLVDQIEFCNVLLISKTDLITEKELDALKAILRSLNPDADIVPITQGGVPLEKVLNTGKFNFEHAQQAPGWLKELRGEHIPETEEYGIGSFAYHARRPFHPQKFHDLLNAEWFGKGLL
;
A
#
# COMPACT_ATOMS: atom_id res chain seq x y z
N GLU A 1 15.94 -9.81 -2.01
CA GLU A 1 17.29 -9.28 -1.75
C GLU A 1 17.19 -8.30 -0.60
N SER A 2 18.16 -8.33 0.31
CA SER A 2 18.28 -7.27 1.33
C SER A 2 18.71 -6.02 0.60
N LEU A 3 17.90 -4.97 0.71
CA LEU A 3 18.21 -3.62 0.24
C LEU A 3 19.58 -3.24 0.85
N GLY A 4 20.51 -2.77 0.01
CA GLY A 4 21.92 -2.62 0.35
C GLY A 4 22.19 -1.62 1.47
N GLU A 5 23.40 -1.69 2.04
CA GLU A 5 23.84 -0.89 3.20
C GLU A 5 23.89 0.65 2.98
N GLU A 6 23.51 1.15 1.79
CA GLU A 6 23.58 2.58 1.42
C GLU A 6 22.20 3.24 1.17
N ASP A 7 21.08 2.55 1.40
CA ASP A 7 19.75 3.17 1.34
C ASP A 7 19.36 3.76 2.71
N GLU A 8 19.64 5.06 2.90
CA GLU A 8 19.35 5.78 4.15
C GLU A 8 17.87 6.19 4.31
N ARG A 9 16.99 5.91 3.33
CA ARG A 9 15.55 6.13 3.49
C ARG A 9 14.94 5.00 4.32
N ASN A 10 14.40 5.34 5.49
CA ASN A 10 13.75 4.39 6.37
C ASN A 10 12.43 3.94 5.73
N VAL A 11 12.12 2.64 5.73
CA VAL A 11 10.79 2.11 5.34
C VAL A 11 9.65 2.88 6.03
N ALA A 12 9.91 3.40 7.23
CA ALA A 12 9.00 4.28 7.96
C ALA A 12 8.66 5.58 7.20
N ASP A 13 9.62 6.21 6.55
CA ASP A 13 9.42 7.48 5.82
C ASP A 13 8.52 7.25 4.61
N LEU A 14 8.77 6.16 3.85
CA LEU A 14 7.91 5.76 2.73
C LEU A 14 6.46 5.48 3.18
N LEU A 15 6.29 4.81 4.32
CA LEU A 15 4.96 4.52 4.86
C LEU A 15 4.23 5.79 5.31
N VAL A 16 4.96 6.76 5.86
CA VAL A 16 4.39 8.08 6.22
C VAL A 16 3.93 8.80 4.96
N ASP A 17 4.76 8.87 3.92
CA ASP A 17 4.38 9.49 2.65
C ASP A 17 3.08 8.86 2.09
N GLN A 18 3.01 7.53 2.02
CA GLN A 18 1.79 6.85 1.54
C GLN A 18 0.53 7.17 2.37
N ILE A 19 0.68 7.35 3.69
CA ILE A 19 -0.43 7.74 4.57
C ILE A 19 -0.87 9.18 4.28
N GLU A 20 0.07 10.12 4.10
CA GLU A 20 -0.21 11.54 3.85
C GLU A 20 -1.00 11.78 2.56
N PHE A 21 -0.81 10.95 1.53
CA PHE A 21 -1.45 11.14 0.23
C PHE A 21 -2.74 10.36 0.01
N CYS A 22 -3.06 9.38 0.86
CA CYS A 22 -4.22 8.52 0.62
C CYS A 22 -5.55 9.26 0.80
N ASN A 23 -6.54 8.98 -0.06
CA ASN A 23 -7.91 9.46 0.16
C ASN A 23 -8.71 8.53 1.10
N VAL A 24 -8.31 7.27 1.18
CA VAL A 24 -8.98 6.22 1.94
C VAL A 24 -7.91 5.37 2.61
N LEU A 25 -8.01 5.20 3.92
CA LEU A 25 -7.08 4.42 4.72
C LEU A 25 -7.82 3.26 5.38
N LEU A 26 -7.44 2.04 5.00
CA LEU A 26 -8.04 0.83 5.55
C LEU A 26 -7.18 0.30 6.71
N ILE A 27 -7.72 0.28 7.92
CA ILE A 27 -7.07 -0.34 9.07
C ILE A 27 -7.47 -1.81 9.09
N SER A 28 -6.56 -2.70 8.69
CA SER A 28 -6.80 -4.14 8.68
C SER A 28 -6.56 -4.79 10.04
N LYS A 29 -7.10 -6.00 10.22
CA LYS A 29 -6.90 -6.86 11.40
C LYS A 29 -7.39 -6.21 12.70
N THR A 30 -8.45 -5.40 12.64
CA THR A 30 -8.99 -4.74 13.84
C THR A 30 -9.58 -5.72 14.84
N ASP A 31 -9.79 -6.98 14.44
CA ASP A 31 -10.18 -8.10 15.29
C ASP A 31 -9.06 -8.58 16.24
N LEU A 32 -7.80 -8.16 16.00
CA LEU A 32 -6.65 -8.54 16.83
C LEU A 32 -6.28 -7.50 17.89
N ILE A 33 -6.97 -6.37 17.93
CA ILE A 33 -6.68 -5.27 18.84
C ILE A 33 -7.92 -4.84 19.61
N THR A 34 -7.71 -4.17 20.74
CA THR A 34 -8.78 -3.58 21.54
C THR A 34 -9.29 -2.28 20.92
N GLU A 35 -10.50 -1.87 21.29
CA GLU A 35 -11.08 -0.60 20.87
C GLU A 35 -10.20 0.61 21.23
N LYS A 36 -9.56 0.57 22.41
CA LYS A 36 -8.64 1.64 22.86
C LYS A 36 -7.40 1.76 21.98
N GLU A 37 -6.82 0.63 21.58
CA GLU A 37 -5.67 0.61 20.68
C GLU A 37 -6.06 1.08 19.27
N LEU A 38 -7.24 0.68 18.79
CA LEU A 38 -7.77 1.15 17.51
C LEU A 38 -7.99 2.66 17.52
N ASP A 39 -8.54 3.22 18.59
CA ASP A 39 -8.78 4.66 18.70
C ASP A 39 -7.47 5.45 18.79
N ALA A 40 -6.47 4.93 19.53
CA ALA A 40 -5.14 5.51 19.56
C ALA A 40 -4.49 5.52 18.17
N LEU A 41 -4.58 4.40 17.43
CA LEU A 41 -4.08 4.31 16.06
C LEU A 41 -4.80 5.30 15.14
N LYS A 42 -6.13 5.39 15.21
CA LYS A 42 -6.89 6.38 14.43
C LYS A 42 -6.47 7.81 14.74
N ALA A 43 -6.18 8.14 16.00
CA ALA A 43 -5.71 9.47 16.38
C ALA A 43 -4.36 9.80 15.74
N ILE A 44 -3.42 8.85 15.75
CA ILE A 44 -2.12 8.99 15.07
C ILE A 44 -2.33 9.19 13.56
N LEU A 45 -3.11 8.31 12.93
CA LEU A 45 -3.37 8.38 11.49
C LEU A 45 -4.07 9.69 11.08
N ARG A 46 -4.98 10.21 11.91
CA ARG A 46 -5.60 11.53 11.70
C ARG A 46 -4.62 12.69 11.84
N SER A 47 -3.61 12.56 12.69
CA SER A 47 -2.56 13.58 12.79
C SER A 47 -1.66 13.62 11.55
N LEU A 48 -1.48 12.48 10.88
CA LEU A 48 -0.71 12.37 9.63
C LEU A 48 -1.54 12.79 8.41
N ASN A 49 -2.80 12.36 8.34
CA ASN A 49 -3.71 12.70 7.25
C ASN A 49 -5.11 13.01 7.80
N PRO A 50 -5.42 14.30 8.04
CA PRO A 50 -6.72 14.73 8.55
C PRO A 50 -7.88 14.46 7.58
N ASP A 51 -7.62 14.41 6.28
CA ASP A 51 -8.65 14.36 5.23
C ASP A 51 -9.03 12.94 4.79
N ALA A 52 -8.18 11.94 5.08
CA ALA A 52 -8.44 10.56 4.69
C ALA A 52 -9.74 9.99 5.31
N ASP A 53 -10.50 9.21 4.54
CA ASP A 53 -11.59 8.39 5.09
C ASP A 53 -10.99 7.13 5.71
N ILE A 54 -10.91 7.09 7.04
CA ILE A 54 -10.33 5.98 7.80
C ILE A 54 -11.41 4.92 8.05
N VAL A 55 -11.19 3.71 7.54
CA VAL A 55 -12.14 2.60 7.61
C VAL A 55 -11.50 1.40 8.32
N PRO A 56 -11.96 1.04 9.53
CA PRO A 56 -11.55 -0.20 10.18
C PRO A 56 -12.19 -1.41 9.47
N ILE A 57 -11.41 -2.45 9.21
CA ILE A 57 -11.84 -3.66 8.52
C ILE A 57 -11.30 -4.93 9.20
N THR A 58 -12.07 -6.01 9.07
CA THR A 58 -11.69 -7.35 9.55
C THR A 58 -11.77 -8.34 8.38
N GLN A 59 -10.78 -9.24 8.28
CA GLN A 59 -10.74 -10.32 7.28
C GLN A 59 -11.05 -9.89 5.83
N GLY A 60 -10.59 -8.71 5.41
CA GLY A 60 -10.82 -8.20 4.06
C GLY A 60 -12.26 -7.70 3.79
N GLY A 61 -13.10 -7.61 4.81
CA GLY A 61 -14.45 -7.03 4.73
C GLY A 61 -14.41 -5.52 4.52
N VAL A 62 -14.19 -5.09 3.28
CA VAL A 62 -14.16 -3.68 2.87
C VAL A 62 -15.49 -3.30 2.22
N PRO A 63 -16.15 -2.20 2.63
CA PRO A 63 -17.26 -1.63 1.87
C PRO A 63 -16.75 -1.16 0.50
N LEU A 64 -17.17 -1.83 -0.57
CA LEU A 64 -16.61 -1.61 -1.92
C LEU A 64 -16.90 -0.19 -2.43
N GLU A 65 -18.04 0.37 -2.08
CA GLU A 65 -18.42 1.76 -2.37
C GLU A 65 -17.46 2.80 -1.79
N LYS A 66 -16.69 2.43 -0.75
CA LYS A 66 -15.68 3.30 -0.16
C LYS A 66 -14.34 3.27 -0.87
N VAL A 67 -14.07 2.27 -1.72
CA VAL A 67 -12.76 2.06 -2.36
C VAL A 67 -12.82 2.02 -3.88
N LEU A 68 -13.96 1.63 -4.47
CA LEU A 68 -14.18 1.58 -5.91
C LEU A 68 -15.00 2.78 -6.37
N ASN A 69 -14.59 3.38 -7.49
CA ASN A 69 -15.30 4.48 -8.16
C ASN A 69 -15.69 5.63 -7.21
N THR A 70 -14.80 5.97 -6.28
CA THR A 70 -15.10 6.91 -5.18
C THR A 70 -15.16 8.37 -5.64
N GLY A 71 -14.57 8.70 -6.79
CA GLY A 71 -14.45 10.07 -7.28
C GLY A 71 -13.62 10.98 -6.36
N LYS A 72 -12.89 10.42 -5.38
CA LYS A 72 -12.15 11.20 -4.36
C LYS A 72 -10.86 11.82 -4.89
N PHE A 73 -10.39 11.40 -6.07
CA PHE A 73 -9.19 11.98 -6.69
C PHE A 73 -9.47 13.40 -7.17
N ASN A 74 -8.69 14.37 -6.67
CA ASN A 74 -8.72 15.75 -7.12
C ASN A 74 -7.29 16.19 -7.51
N PHE A 75 -7.10 16.44 -8.80
CA PHE A 75 -5.80 16.80 -9.37
C PHE A 75 -5.29 18.18 -8.90
N GLU A 76 -6.19 19.14 -8.66
CA GLU A 76 -5.81 20.45 -8.13
C GLU A 76 -5.32 20.35 -6.68
N HIS A 77 -5.98 19.50 -5.89
CA HIS A 77 -5.56 19.25 -4.50
C HIS A 77 -4.24 18.47 -4.46
N ALA A 78 -4.07 17.45 -5.30
CA ALA A 78 -2.84 16.67 -5.37
C ALA A 78 -1.61 17.53 -5.70
N GLN A 79 -1.74 18.52 -6.59
CA GLN A 79 -0.63 19.43 -6.94
C GLN A 79 -0.21 20.37 -5.81
N GLN A 80 -1.12 20.68 -4.88
CA GLN A 80 -0.83 21.55 -3.73
C GLN A 80 -0.17 20.80 -2.57
N ALA A 81 -0.23 19.47 -2.59
CA ALA A 81 0.35 18.65 -1.54
C ALA A 81 1.89 18.70 -1.58
N PRO A 82 2.56 18.92 -0.43
CA PRO A 82 3.99 19.24 -0.37
C PRO A 82 4.92 18.24 -1.05
N GLY A 83 4.61 16.94 -0.98
CA GLY A 83 5.42 15.87 -1.60
C GLY A 83 5.26 15.79 -3.13
N TRP A 84 4.11 16.17 -3.70
CA TRP A 84 3.92 16.17 -5.16
C TRP A 84 4.83 17.20 -5.86
N LEU A 85 5.06 18.34 -5.19
CA LEU A 85 6.01 19.36 -5.64
C LEU A 85 7.47 18.89 -5.59
N LYS A 86 7.82 17.94 -4.71
CA LYS A 86 9.15 17.29 -4.68
C LYS A 86 9.30 16.29 -5.83
N GLU A 87 8.27 15.48 -6.07
CA GLU A 87 8.19 14.54 -7.18
C GLU A 87 8.34 15.26 -8.54
N LEU A 88 7.61 16.35 -8.75
CA LEU A 88 7.64 17.14 -9.98
C LEU A 88 8.98 17.87 -10.21
N ARG A 89 9.71 18.16 -9.14
CA ARG A 89 11.07 18.72 -9.19
C ARG A 89 12.14 17.68 -9.51
N GLY A 90 11.76 16.40 -9.64
CA GLY A 90 12.68 15.29 -9.90
C GLY A 90 13.61 15.02 -8.71
N GLU A 91 13.22 15.43 -7.51
CA GLU A 91 14.00 15.22 -6.29
C GLU A 91 13.91 13.76 -5.81
N HIS A 92 12.92 13.00 -6.28
CA HIS A 92 12.71 11.58 -5.99
C HIS A 92 12.63 10.75 -7.27
N ILE A 93 13.19 9.54 -7.23
CA ILE A 93 13.02 8.50 -8.25
C ILE A 93 11.72 7.75 -7.92
N PRO A 94 10.78 7.57 -8.86
CA PRO A 94 9.54 6.84 -8.59
C PRO A 94 9.85 5.42 -8.08
N GLU A 95 9.03 4.90 -7.16
CA GLU A 95 9.24 3.57 -6.56
C GLU A 95 9.29 2.45 -7.63
N THR A 96 8.60 2.64 -8.75
CA THR A 96 8.63 1.73 -9.90
C THR A 96 10.02 1.59 -10.54
N GLU A 97 10.79 2.68 -10.57
CA GLU A 97 12.16 2.69 -11.10
C GLU A 97 13.16 2.35 -9.99
N GLU A 98 12.94 2.84 -8.78
CA GLU A 98 13.83 2.64 -7.63
C GLU A 98 13.82 1.19 -7.12
N TYR A 99 12.63 0.57 -7.00
CA TYR A 99 12.48 -0.81 -6.52
C TYR A 99 12.16 -1.81 -7.64
N GLY A 100 12.19 -1.38 -8.90
CA GLY A 100 11.91 -2.24 -10.06
C GLY A 100 10.48 -2.82 -10.07
N ILE A 101 9.52 -2.11 -9.46
CA ILE A 101 8.13 -2.56 -9.37
C ILE A 101 7.44 -2.42 -10.73
N GLY A 102 7.15 -3.56 -11.36
CA GLY A 102 6.38 -3.65 -12.60
C GLY A 102 5.08 -4.41 -12.43
N SER A 103 4.10 -4.11 -13.27
CA SER A 103 2.88 -4.91 -13.38
C SER A 103 2.77 -5.51 -14.79
N PHE A 104 2.29 -6.75 -14.88
CA PHE A 104 1.99 -7.39 -16.15
C PHE A 104 0.66 -8.14 -16.03
N ALA A 105 -0.12 -8.14 -17.11
CA ALA A 105 -1.35 -8.91 -17.18
C ALA A 105 -1.07 -10.25 -17.88
N TYR A 106 -1.29 -11.36 -17.18
CA TYR A 106 -1.27 -12.69 -17.78
C TYR A 106 -2.68 -13.12 -18.18
N HIS A 107 -2.87 -13.47 -19.46
CA HIS A 107 -4.15 -13.96 -19.98
C HIS A 107 -3.96 -15.26 -20.78
N ALA A 108 -4.72 -16.29 -20.42
CA ALA A 108 -4.69 -17.58 -21.10
C ALA A 108 -6.09 -18.22 -21.15
N ARG A 109 -6.42 -18.93 -22.25
CA ARG A 109 -7.71 -19.64 -22.39
C ARG A 109 -7.82 -20.89 -21.52
N ARG A 110 -6.69 -21.51 -21.18
CA ARG A 110 -6.66 -22.73 -20.35
C ARG A 110 -6.28 -22.34 -18.92
N PRO A 111 -6.94 -22.89 -17.89
CA PRO A 111 -6.54 -22.65 -16.51
C PRO A 111 -5.16 -23.23 -16.24
N PHE A 112 -4.51 -22.74 -15.18
CA PHE A 112 -3.28 -23.36 -14.68
C PHE A 112 -3.53 -24.82 -14.27
N HIS A 113 -2.49 -25.64 -14.39
CA HIS A 113 -2.53 -26.98 -13.83
C HIS A 113 -2.47 -26.88 -12.30
N PRO A 114 -3.46 -27.37 -11.53
CA PRO A 114 -3.55 -27.12 -10.09
C PRO A 114 -2.29 -27.51 -9.32
N GLN A 115 -1.78 -28.73 -9.52
CA GLN A 115 -0.59 -29.20 -8.80
C GLN A 115 0.66 -28.37 -9.11
N LYS A 116 0.95 -28.10 -10.39
CA LYS A 116 2.14 -27.31 -10.78
C LYS A 116 2.08 -25.88 -10.25
N PHE A 117 0.90 -25.28 -10.21
CA PHE A 117 0.71 -23.95 -9.65
C PHE A 117 0.88 -23.96 -8.12
N HIS A 118 0.32 -24.95 -7.43
CA HIS A 118 0.53 -25.14 -6.00
C HIS A 118 2.02 -25.33 -5.67
N ASP A 119 2.72 -26.19 -6.41
CA ASP A 119 4.15 -26.44 -6.20
C ASP A 119 4.98 -25.19 -6.46
N LEU A 120 4.60 -24.38 -7.46
CA LEU A 120 5.24 -23.09 -7.75
C LEU A 120 5.09 -22.09 -6.60
N LEU A 121 3.89 -21.97 -6.03
CA LEU A 121 3.62 -21.05 -4.92
C LEU A 121 4.36 -21.45 -3.63
N ASN A 122 4.52 -22.76 -3.40
CA ASN A 122 5.23 -23.32 -2.24
C ASN A 122 6.71 -23.59 -2.49
N ALA A 123 7.22 -23.32 -3.70
CA ALA A 123 8.64 -23.40 -3.99
C ALA A 123 9.41 -22.35 -3.17
N GLU A 124 10.70 -22.55 -2.92
CA GLU A 124 11.51 -21.52 -2.28
C GLU A 124 11.78 -20.35 -3.25
N TRP A 125 11.28 -19.18 -2.88
CA TRP A 125 11.55 -17.90 -3.53
C TRP A 125 12.33 -17.01 -2.56
N PHE A 126 13.54 -16.60 -2.91
CA PHE A 126 14.35 -15.68 -2.10
C PHE A 126 14.48 -16.07 -0.60
N GLY A 127 14.50 -17.38 -0.30
CA GLY A 127 14.67 -17.92 1.05
C GLY A 127 13.38 -18.22 1.84
N LYS A 128 12.18 -18.05 1.27
CA LYS A 128 10.89 -18.54 1.81
C LYS A 128 9.91 -18.91 0.69
N GLY A 129 8.84 -19.65 0.99
CA GLY A 129 7.72 -19.82 0.07
C GLY A 129 7.07 -18.47 -0.30
N LEU A 130 6.40 -18.39 -1.46
CA LEU A 130 5.58 -17.21 -1.79
C LEU A 130 4.34 -17.13 -0.87
N LEU A 131 3.94 -18.27 -0.31
CA LEU A 131 2.96 -18.46 0.77
C LEU A 131 3.65 -19.08 2.00
#